data_AF-I3W5Q7-F1
#
_entry.id   AF-I3W5Q7-F1
#
_cell.length_a   1.000
_cell.length_b   1.000
_cell.length_c   1.000
_cell.angle_alpha   90.00
_cell.angle_beta   90.00
_cell.angle_gamma   90.00
#
_symmetry.space_group_name_H-M   'P 1'
#
loop_
_entity.id
_entity.type
_entity.pdbx_description
1 polymer ?
#
loop_
_entity_poly.entity_id
_entity_poly.type
_entity_poly.pdbx_seq_one_letter_code
_entity_poly.pdbx_strand_id
1 'polypeptide(L)'
;EENFNGYFGSTASNWRATAEQARYGFSSSGFGYGWHTFDPRFNLSSPGYFNEENRYGWVVEIDPNNPKSKPVKRTALGRIKHEGAEVVIGAGNRVVVYMGDDERFDYIYKFVSADDYKKMIASGKSPLDEGTLYVARFNDNGTGDWLELSPKNPALSSWSLDKILVYSRLAADLAGATTMDR
;
A
#
# COMPACT_ATOMS: atom_id res chain seq x y z
N GLU A 1 -1.48 -5.72 -5.89
CA GLU A 1 -2.83 -5.34 -6.35
C GLU A 1 -2.73 -3.89 -6.83
N GLU A 2 -3.08 -3.61 -8.09
CA GLU A 2 -2.77 -2.33 -8.73
C GLU A 2 -4.02 -1.44 -8.85
N ASN A 3 -4.77 -1.48 -9.97
CA ASN A 3 -5.98 -0.67 -10.19
C ASN A 3 -7.24 -1.12 -9.42
N PHE A 4 -7.13 -1.39 -8.11
CA PHE A 4 -8.24 -1.90 -7.28
C PHE A 4 -9.40 -0.92 -7.13
N ASN A 5 -9.13 0.39 -7.14
CA ASN A 5 -10.14 1.44 -7.00
C ASN A 5 -11.20 1.39 -8.10
N GLY A 6 -10.84 0.93 -9.30
CA GLY A 6 -11.74 0.86 -10.45
C GLY A 6 -12.91 -0.12 -10.30
N TYR A 7 -12.78 -1.11 -9.41
CA TYR A 7 -13.82 -2.12 -9.16
C TYR A 7 -14.89 -1.66 -8.17
N PHE A 8 -14.62 -0.59 -7.43
CA PHE A 8 -15.56 -0.01 -6.47
C PHE A 8 -16.39 1.10 -7.12
N GLY A 9 -17.60 1.31 -6.60
CA GLY A 9 -18.45 2.44 -6.97
C GLY A 9 -19.53 2.66 -5.93
N SER A 10 -20.55 3.44 -6.25
CA SER A 10 -21.68 3.66 -5.34
C SER A 10 -22.98 3.79 -6.11
N THR A 11 -24.03 3.17 -5.58
CA THR A 11 -25.41 3.36 -6.05
C THR A 11 -26.12 4.56 -5.41
N ALA A 12 -25.51 5.19 -4.39
CA ALA A 12 -26.08 6.35 -3.72
C ALA A 12 -25.75 7.63 -4.50
N SER A 13 -26.78 8.34 -4.97
CA SER A 13 -26.64 9.56 -5.77
C SER A 13 -25.96 10.73 -5.02
N ASN A 14 -26.02 10.71 -3.69
CA ASN A 14 -25.38 11.70 -2.81
C ASN A 14 -24.00 11.27 -2.29
N TRP A 15 -23.47 10.11 -2.71
CA TRP A 15 -22.14 9.69 -2.27
C TRP A 15 -21.07 10.68 -2.70
N ARG A 16 -20.13 10.94 -1.80
CA ARG A 16 -18.95 11.77 -2.04
C ARG A 16 -17.75 11.04 -1.44
N ALA A 17 -16.64 11.04 -2.17
CA ALA A 17 -15.39 10.50 -1.67
C ALA A 17 -14.95 11.27 -0.43
N THR A 18 -14.46 10.56 0.59
CA THR A 18 -13.64 11.19 1.63
C THR A 18 -12.31 11.68 1.05
N ALA A 19 -11.53 12.45 1.81
CA ALA A 19 -10.21 12.89 1.36
C ALA A 19 -9.29 11.69 1.01
N GLU A 20 -9.34 10.64 1.84
CA GLU A 20 -8.59 9.40 1.62
C GLU A 20 -9.08 8.69 0.36
N GLN A 21 -10.39 8.50 0.20
CA GLN A 21 -10.94 7.87 -1.00
C GLN A 21 -10.60 8.64 -2.28
N ALA A 22 -10.64 9.98 -2.23
CA ALA A 22 -10.25 10.82 -3.35
C ALA A 22 -8.77 10.63 -3.73
N ARG A 23 -7.87 10.55 -2.74
CA ARG A 23 -6.42 10.37 -2.95
C ARG A 23 -6.05 9.01 -3.56
N TYR A 24 -6.90 8.00 -3.39
CA TYR A 24 -6.78 6.68 -4.03
C TYR A 24 -7.61 6.56 -5.31
N GLY A 25 -8.22 7.64 -5.80
CA GLY A 25 -8.92 7.69 -7.06
C GLY A 25 -10.25 6.94 -7.08
N PHE A 26 -10.94 6.83 -5.95
CA PHE A 26 -12.29 6.25 -5.91
C PHE A 26 -13.33 7.21 -6.48
N SER A 27 -14.29 6.68 -7.23
CA SER A 27 -15.39 7.43 -7.82
C SER A 27 -16.70 6.64 -7.71
N SER A 28 -17.86 7.30 -7.87
CA SER A 28 -19.15 6.62 -7.80
C SER A 28 -19.36 5.62 -8.95
N SER A 29 -18.75 5.86 -10.12
CA SER A 29 -18.86 4.98 -11.28
C SER A 29 -17.80 3.88 -11.33
N GLY A 30 -16.75 3.96 -10.49
CA GLY A 30 -15.53 3.19 -10.69
C GLY A 30 -14.99 3.39 -12.11
N PHE A 31 -14.48 2.32 -12.70
CA PHE A 31 -14.04 2.27 -14.11
C PHE A 31 -15.11 1.68 -15.04
N GLY A 32 -16.38 1.64 -14.61
CA GLY A 32 -17.49 1.16 -15.44
C GLY A 32 -17.79 -0.34 -15.37
N TYR A 33 -17.11 -1.11 -14.52
CA TYR A 33 -17.39 -2.55 -14.32
C TYR A 33 -18.77 -2.81 -13.68
N GLY A 34 -19.32 -1.85 -12.94
CA GLY A 34 -20.68 -1.92 -12.39
C GLY A 34 -20.89 -2.93 -11.23
N TRP A 35 -19.83 -3.53 -10.68
CA TRP A 35 -19.96 -4.58 -9.64
C TRP A 35 -20.74 -4.13 -8.40
N HIS A 36 -20.57 -2.88 -7.98
CA HIS A 36 -21.27 -2.27 -6.85
C HIS A 36 -22.81 -2.25 -6.99
N THR A 37 -23.35 -2.48 -8.19
CA THR A 37 -24.80 -2.57 -8.42
C THR A 37 -25.38 -3.96 -8.10
N PHE A 38 -24.52 -4.98 -8.00
CA PHE A 38 -24.92 -6.38 -7.79
C PHE A 38 -24.30 -7.03 -6.56
N ASP A 39 -23.08 -6.63 -6.17
CA ASP A 39 -22.39 -7.11 -4.98
C ASP A 39 -22.17 -5.93 -4.00
N PRO A 40 -22.84 -5.92 -2.83
CA PRO A 40 -22.75 -4.84 -1.86
C PRO A 40 -21.34 -4.64 -1.28
N ARG A 41 -20.44 -5.63 -1.44
CA ARG A 41 -19.02 -5.53 -1.06
C ARG A 41 -18.28 -4.43 -1.82
N PHE A 42 -18.63 -4.19 -3.07
CA PHE A 42 -17.97 -3.17 -3.89
C PHE A 42 -18.69 -1.81 -3.86
N ASN A 43 -19.79 -1.70 -3.12
CA ASN A 43 -20.54 -0.47 -2.98
C ASN A 43 -20.01 0.35 -1.81
N LEU A 44 -19.34 1.47 -2.13
CA LEU A 44 -18.74 2.44 -1.21
C LEU A 44 -19.76 3.13 -0.28
N SER A 45 -21.05 2.95 -0.51
CA SER A 45 -22.13 3.43 0.35
C SER A 45 -22.85 2.32 1.11
N SER A 46 -22.36 1.09 1.04
CA SER A 46 -22.93 -0.07 1.73
C SER A 46 -22.53 -0.09 3.20
N PRO A 47 -23.47 0.06 4.15
CA PRO A 47 -23.12 0.10 5.59
C PRO A 47 -22.50 -1.21 6.09
N GLY A 48 -22.85 -2.35 5.49
CA GLY A 48 -22.33 -3.67 5.87
C GLY A 48 -20.90 -3.95 5.40
N TYR A 49 -20.34 -3.11 4.52
CA TYR A 49 -19.01 -3.26 3.93
C TYR A 49 -18.19 -1.98 4.05
N PHE A 50 -18.41 -1.25 5.15
CA PHE A 50 -17.59 -0.08 5.47
C PHE A 50 -16.10 -0.46 5.51
N ASN A 51 -15.25 0.36 4.91
CA ASN A 51 -13.80 0.15 4.74
C ASN A 51 -13.40 -1.07 3.89
N GLU A 52 -14.32 -1.71 3.17
CA GLU A 52 -13.95 -2.84 2.30
C GLU A 52 -12.90 -2.43 1.25
N GLU A 53 -12.94 -1.19 0.79
CA GLU A 53 -11.94 -0.63 -0.12
C GLU A 53 -10.51 -0.62 0.47
N ASN A 54 -10.39 -0.53 1.79
CA ASN A 54 -9.11 -0.56 2.50
C ASN A 54 -8.52 -1.97 2.59
N ARG A 55 -9.30 -3.01 2.25
CA ARG A 55 -8.84 -4.41 2.21
C ARG A 55 -8.19 -4.78 0.88
N TYR A 56 -8.07 -3.86 -0.08
CA TYR A 56 -7.39 -4.04 -1.38
C TYR A 56 -6.26 -3.00 -1.56
N GLY A 57 -5.37 -3.23 -2.52
CA GLY A 57 -4.19 -2.40 -2.76
C GLY A 57 -2.95 -2.88 -2.02
N TRP A 58 -2.85 -4.18 -1.77
CA TRP A 58 -1.74 -4.79 -1.04
C TRP A 58 -0.90 -5.68 -1.94
N VAL A 59 0.37 -5.88 -1.56
CA VAL A 59 1.16 -7.03 -2.02
C VAL A 59 0.59 -8.29 -1.35
N VAL A 60 0.39 -9.34 -2.12
CA VAL A 60 -0.15 -10.63 -1.65
C VAL A 60 0.89 -11.72 -1.88
N GLU A 61 1.33 -12.35 -0.80
CA GLU A 61 2.26 -13.49 -0.86
C GLU A 61 1.48 -14.78 -1.07
N ILE A 62 1.96 -15.62 -1.99
CA ILE A 62 1.37 -16.90 -2.37
C ILE A 62 2.49 -17.95 -2.32
N ASP A 63 2.24 -19.10 -1.71
CA ASP A 63 3.14 -20.25 -1.79
C ASP A 63 2.71 -21.17 -2.94
N PRO A 64 3.41 -21.16 -4.08
CA PRO A 64 3.04 -21.96 -5.25
C PRO A 64 3.28 -23.46 -5.04
N ASN A 65 4.06 -23.86 -4.03
CA ASN A 65 4.38 -25.25 -3.75
C ASN A 65 3.39 -25.89 -2.77
N ASN A 66 2.54 -25.08 -2.12
CA ASN A 66 1.53 -25.54 -1.19
C ASN A 66 0.13 -25.06 -1.63
N PRO A 67 -0.62 -25.87 -2.38
CA PRO A 67 -1.93 -25.48 -2.90
C PRO A 67 -3.00 -25.31 -1.80
N LYS A 68 -2.73 -25.73 -0.56
CA LYS A 68 -3.63 -25.52 0.59
C LYS A 68 -3.25 -24.27 1.40
N SER A 69 -2.13 -23.63 1.09
CA SER A 69 -1.74 -22.39 1.74
C SER A 69 -2.76 -21.30 1.42
N LYS A 70 -3.06 -20.46 2.41
CA LYS A 70 -3.89 -19.27 2.21
C LYS A 70 -2.95 -18.13 1.82
N PRO A 71 -3.18 -17.43 0.69
CA PRO A 71 -2.45 -16.21 0.37
C PRO A 71 -2.58 -15.18 1.50
N VAL A 72 -1.51 -14.39 1.71
CA VAL A 72 -1.46 -13.41 2.80
C VAL A 72 -1.20 -12.02 2.24
N LYS A 73 -2.04 -11.04 2.60
CA LYS A 73 -1.79 -9.63 2.29
C LYS A 73 -0.73 -9.09 3.24
N ARG A 74 0.41 -8.63 2.71
CA ARG A 74 1.56 -8.15 3.48
C ARG A 74 1.45 -6.66 3.75
N THR A 75 0.74 -6.29 4.82
CA THR A 75 0.37 -4.90 5.08
C THR A 75 1.55 -4.00 5.45
N ALA A 76 2.66 -4.56 5.95
CA ALA A 76 3.87 -3.80 6.26
C ALA A 76 4.53 -3.17 5.02
N LEU A 77 4.19 -3.65 3.81
CA LEU A 77 4.65 -3.11 2.54
C LEU A 77 3.81 -1.89 2.08
N GLY A 78 2.78 -1.51 2.85
CA GLY A 78 1.93 -0.35 2.57
C GLY A 78 0.85 -0.61 1.51
N ARG A 79 -0.17 0.25 1.50
CA ARG A 79 -1.30 0.19 0.58
C ARG A 79 -1.21 1.26 -0.50
N ILE A 80 -1.03 0.82 -1.75
CA ILE A 80 -0.87 1.64 -2.96
C ILE A 80 -1.36 0.85 -4.19
N LYS A 81 -1.27 1.42 -5.40
CA LYS A 81 -1.47 0.68 -6.65
C LYS A 81 -0.17 0.02 -7.07
N HIS A 82 0.14 -1.10 -6.41
CA HIS A 82 1.41 -1.82 -6.60
C HIS A 82 1.52 -2.39 -8.02
N GLU A 83 2.47 -1.88 -8.81
CA GLU A 83 2.83 -2.41 -10.14
C GLU A 83 3.67 -3.68 -10.03
N GLY A 84 4.73 -3.61 -9.22
CA GLY A 84 5.66 -4.70 -8.98
C GLY A 84 6.22 -4.67 -7.55
N ALA A 85 6.89 -5.76 -7.18
CA ALA A 85 7.57 -5.90 -5.90
C ALA A 85 8.95 -6.54 -6.15
N GLU A 86 9.95 -5.70 -6.38
CA GLU A 86 11.32 -6.15 -6.64
C GLU A 86 12.02 -6.49 -5.33
N VAL A 87 12.33 -7.77 -5.14
CA VAL A 87 12.90 -8.30 -3.90
C VAL A 87 14.40 -8.48 -4.04
N VAL A 88 15.16 -7.84 -3.16
CA VAL A 88 16.60 -8.03 -3.05
C VAL A 88 17.02 -8.36 -1.63
N ILE A 89 18.17 -9.00 -1.48
CA ILE A 89 18.79 -9.23 -0.16
C ILE A 89 19.80 -8.13 0.09
N GLY A 90 19.49 -7.27 1.05
CA GLY A 90 20.34 -6.17 1.47
C GLY A 90 21.40 -6.58 2.49
N ALA A 91 22.10 -5.57 3.03
CA ALA A 91 23.10 -5.77 4.07
C ALA A 91 22.50 -6.48 5.30
N GLY A 92 23.29 -7.38 5.91
CA GLY A 92 22.86 -8.17 7.06
C GLY A 92 21.76 -9.19 6.74
N ASN A 93 21.63 -9.62 5.47
CA ASN A 93 20.58 -10.52 4.98
C ASN A 93 19.15 -10.00 5.26
N ARG A 94 18.95 -8.69 5.31
CA ARG A 94 17.61 -8.12 5.44
C ARG A 94 16.94 -8.15 4.07
N VAL A 95 15.69 -8.59 4.01
CA VAL A 95 14.89 -8.50 2.78
C VAL A 95 14.57 -7.04 2.53
N VAL A 96 14.78 -6.60 1.30
CA VAL A 96 14.40 -5.28 0.81
C VAL A 96 13.43 -5.46 -0.35
N VAL A 97 12.33 -4.71 -0.34
CA VAL A 97 11.32 -4.76 -1.42
C VAL A 97 11.14 -3.37 -1.98
N TYR A 98 11.47 -3.16 -3.25
CA TYR A 98 11.18 -1.92 -3.97
C TYR A 98 9.84 -2.03 -4.70
N MET A 99 9.00 -1.00 -4.60
CA MET A 99 7.63 -1.01 -5.12
C MET A 99 7.32 0.32 -5.79
N GLY A 100 6.71 0.26 -6.97
CA GLY A 100 6.17 1.42 -7.68
C GLY A 100 4.66 1.56 -7.46
N ASP A 101 4.18 2.79 -7.34
CA ASP A 101 2.76 3.13 -7.32
C ASP A 101 2.36 3.69 -8.70
N ASP A 102 1.68 2.87 -9.52
CA ASP A 102 1.47 3.20 -10.95
C ASP A 102 0.30 4.16 -11.20
N GLU A 103 0.49 5.41 -10.76
CA GLU A 103 -0.39 6.52 -11.06
C GLU A 103 0.40 7.83 -11.19
N ARG A 104 -0.09 8.73 -12.05
CA ARG A 104 0.61 10.00 -12.29
C ARG A 104 0.73 10.78 -10.99
N PHE A 105 1.94 11.23 -10.70
CA PHE A 105 2.30 12.00 -9.52
C PHE A 105 2.22 11.23 -8.20
N ASP A 106 2.27 9.90 -8.25
CA ASP A 106 2.51 9.04 -7.08
C ASP A 106 4.02 8.71 -6.94
N TYR A 107 4.38 7.65 -6.21
CA TYR A 107 5.70 7.53 -5.59
C TYR A 107 6.39 6.18 -5.78
N ILE A 108 7.70 6.17 -5.50
CA ILE A 108 8.51 4.96 -5.35
C ILE A 108 8.68 4.65 -3.86
N TYR A 109 8.44 3.39 -3.49
CA TYR A 109 8.51 2.89 -2.12
C TYR A 109 9.60 1.84 -1.96
N LYS A 110 10.05 1.69 -0.71
CA LYS A 110 11.00 0.67 -0.29
C LYS A 110 10.62 0.14 1.08
N PHE A 111 10.53 -1.16 1.23
CA PHE A 111 10.42 -1.84 2.53
C PHE A 111 11.74 -2.50 2.90
N VAL A 112 12.08 -2.55 4.19
CA VAL A 112 13.23 -3.30 4.73
C VAL A 112 12.81 -4.13 5.94
N SER A 113 12.97 -5.46 5.89
CA SER A 113 12.62 -6.39 6.98
C SER A 113 13.34 -6.05 8.27
N ALA A 114 12.77 -6.32 9.45
CA ALA A 114 13.35 -5.92 10.73
C ALA A 114 14.73 -6.56 11.04
N ASP A 115 14.97 -7.78 10.57
CA ASP A 115 16.19 -8.56 10.80
C ASP A 115 16.53 -9.45 9.59
N ASP A 116 17.61 -10.23 9.71
CA ASP A 116 18.02 -11.32 8.82
C ASP A 116 16.83 -12.25 8.53
N TYR A 117 16.49 -12.39 7.25
CA TYR A 117 15.29 -13.12 6.84
C TYR A 117 15.31 -14.60 7.23
N LYS A 118 16.49 -15.23 7.26
CA LYS A 118 16.63 -16.65 7.64
C LYS A 118 16.32 -16.83 9.12
N LYS A 119 16.78 -15.89 9.98
CA LYS A 119 16.45 -15.91 11.41
C LYS A 119 14.96 -15.70 11.64
N MET A 120 14.35 -14.73 10.94
CA MET A 120 12.92 -14.46 11.05
C MET A 120 12.10 -15.70 10.67
N ILE A 121 12.39 -16.32 9.52
CA ILE A 121 11.72 -17.55 9.07
C ILE A 121 11.93 -18.69 10.07
N ALA A 122 13.15 -18.89 10.56
CA ALA A 122 13.44 -19.93 11.55
C ALA A 122 12.67 -19.72 12.88
N SER A 123 12.34 -18.47 13.21
CA SER A 123 11.49 -18.11 14.35
C SER A 123 9.98 -18.13 14.05
N GLY A 124 9.58 -18.56 12.85
CA GLY A 124 8.18 -18.62 12.43
C GLY A 124 7.56 -17.28 12.02
N LYS A 125 8.39 -16.25 11.77
CA LYS A 125 7.95 -14.93 11.33
C LYS A 125 8.24 -14.72 9.84
N SER A 126 7.29 -14.18 9.08
CA SER A 126 7.60 -13.73 7.73
C SER A 126 8.50 -12.49 7.79
N PRO A 127 9.56 -12.41 6.97
CA PRO A 127 10.36 -11.20 6.85
C PRO A 127 9.58 -10.01 6.27
N LEU A 128 8.37 -10.24 5.73
CA LEU A 128 7.50 -9.22 5.14
C LEU A 128 6.43 -8.68 6.12
N ASP A 129 6.37 -9.17 7.35
CA ASP A 129 5.40 -8.70 8.36
C ASP A 129 6.00 -7.69 9.35
N GLU A 130 7.32 -7.70 9.55
CA GLU A 130 8.02 -6.81 10.48
C GLU A 130 9.16 -6.10 9.75
N GLY A 131 9.17 -4.77 9.78
CA GLY A 131 10.18 -3.96 9.12
C GLY A 131 9.80 -2.49 9.05
N THR A 132 10.46 -1.76 8.16
CA THR A 132 10.24 -0.32 7.98
C THR A 132 9.91 -0.04 6.52
N LEU A 133 8.82 0.71 6.29
CA LEU A 133 8.43 1.24 5.00
C LEU A 133 9.04 2.63 4.80
N TYR A 134 9.50 2.90 3.60
CA TYR A 134 10.10 4.16 3.16
C TYR A 134 9.49 4.60 1.83
N VAL A 135 9.56 5.90 1.57
CA VAL A 135 9.25 6.51 0.27
C VAL A 135 10.43 7.33 -0.23
N ALA A 136 10.61 7.40 -1.55
CA ALA A 136 11.71 8.12 -2.17
C ALA A 136 11.49 9.64 -2.20
N ARG A 137 12.56 10.40 -1.96
CA ARG A 137 12.72 11.80 -2.35
C ARG A 137 13.96 11.93 -3.21
N PHE A 138 13.84 12.51 -4.39
CA PHE A 138 14.96 12.84 -5.27
C PHE A 138 15.33 14.32 -5.12
N ASN A 139 16.62 14.60 -5.01
CA ASN A 139 17.16 15.93 -4.83
C ASN A 139 17.73 16.46 -6.15
N ASP A 140 17.76 17.79 -6.34
CA ASP A 140 18.21 18.43 -7.58
C ASP A 140 19.68 18.15 -7.94
N ASN A 141 20.48 17.69 -6.99
CA ASN A 141 21.90 17.34 -7.17
C ASN A 141 22.12 15.90 -7.65
N GLY A 142 21.06 15.16 -8.00
CA GLY A 142 21.13 13.78 -8.47
C GLY A 142 21.27 12.73 -7.37
N THR A 143 21.17 13.12 -6.09
CA THR A 143 21.05 12.17 -4.98
C THR A 143 19.58 11.92 -4.62
N GLY A 144 19.33 10.96 -3.73
CA GLY A 144 18.00 10.73 -3.19
C GLY A 144 18.06 10.22 -1.75
N ASP A 145 16.95 10.41 -1.06
CA ASP A 145 16.74 10.02 0.32
C ASP A 145 15.57 9.03 0.43
N TRP A 146 15.69 8.09 1.36
CA TRP A 146 14.58 7.23 1.77
C TRP A 146 13.94 7.81 3.03
N LEU A 147 12.74 8.34 2.89
CA LEU A 147 11.98 8.94 3.98
C LEU A 147 11.18 7.86 4.72
N GLU A 148 11.41 7.70 6.01
CA GLU A 148 10.71 6.69 6.82
C GLU A 148 9.22 7.04 6.96
N LEU A 149 8.36 6.06 6.68
CA LEU A 149 6.91 6.14 6.90
C LEU A 149 6.55 5.44 8.20
N SER A 150 6.76 6.14 9.32
CA SER A 150 6.41 5.67 10.65
C SER A 150 6.14 6.86 11.59
N PRO A 151 5.58 6.63 12.79
CA PRO A 151 5.42 7.69 13.80
C PRO A 151 6.73 8.32 14.28
N LYS A 152 7.89 7.74 13.95
CA LYS A 152 9.21 8.32 14.25
C LYS A 152 9.54 9.49 13.32
N ASN A 153 8.92 9.56 12.14
CA ASN A 153 9.03 10.71 11.27
C ASN A 153 8.22 11.87 11.88
N PRO A 154 8.82 13.04 12.16
CA PRO A 154 8.10 14.17 12.78
C PRO A 154 6.82 14.57 12.04
N ALA A 155 6.81 14.50 10.70
CA ALA A 155 5.64 14.82 9.88
C ALA A 155 4.47 13.83 10.08
N LEU A 156 4.76 12.63 10.57
CA LEU A 156 3.80 11.54 10.78
C LEU A 156 3.62 11.19 12.26
N SER A 157 4.21 11.95 13.17
CA SER A 157 4.23 11.65 14.62
C SER A 157 2.85 11.58 15.28
N SER A 158 1.83 12.21 14.68
CA SER A 158 0.44 12.16 15.14
C SER A 158 -0.37 10.98 14.56
N TRP A 159 0.21 10.22 13.62
CA TRP A 159 -0.45 9.07 12.99
C TRP A 159 0.01 7.78 13.64
N SER A 160 -0.92 6.83 13.78
CA SER A 160 -0.58 5.45 14.15
C SER A 160 0.01 4.71 12.94
N LEU A 161 0.80 3.65 13.21
CA LEU A 161 1.44 2.88 12.14
C LEU A 161 0.41 2.22 11.21
N ASP A 162 -0.69 1.69 11.74
CA ASP A 162 -1.77 1.11 10.96
C ASP A 162 -2.41 2.12 9.99
N LYS A 163 -2.64 3.37 10.46
CA LYS A 163 -3.11 4.46 9.61
C LYS A 163 -2.12 4.78 8.49
N ILE A 164 -0.82 4.84 8.80
CA ILE A 164 0.25 5.09 7.83
C ILE A 164 0.28 4.00 6.76
N LEU A 165 0.12 2.73 7.14
CA LEU A 165 0.14 1.61 6.19
C LEU A 165 -1.12 1.54 5.32
N VAL A 166 -2.30 1.86 5.85
CA VAL A 166 -3.55 1.91 5.06
C VAL A 166 -3.58 3.13 4.13
N TYR A 167 -3.00 4.25 4.57
CA TYR A 167 -3.01 5.53 3.86
C TYR A 167 -1.59 5.95 3.45
N SER A 168 -0.79 5.01 2.93
CA SER A 168 0.63 5.23 2.58
C SER A 168 0.86 6.35 1.57
N ARG A 169 -0.10 6.60 0.67
CA ARG A 169 -0.07 7.77 -0.23
C ARG A 169 -0.11 9.08 0.54
N LEU A 170 -1.06 9.24 1.46
CA LEU A 170 -1.19 10.45 2.27
C LEU A 170 0.00 10.63 3.22
N ALA A 171 0.52 9.52 3.77
CA ALA A 171 1.72 9.57 4.59
C ALA A 171 2.96 10.01 3.79
N ALA A 172 3.08 9.56 2.54
CA ALA A 172 4.14 9.99 1.63
C ALA A 172 4.01 11.47 1.24
N ASP A 173 2.78 11.95 0.98
CA ASP A 173 2.51 13.38 0.75
C ASP A 173 3.02 14.23 1.92
N LEU A 174 2.68 13.84 3.16
CA LEU A 174 3.10 14.53 4.38
C LEU A 174 4.61 14.45 4.64
N ALA A 175 5.24 13.33 4.27
CA ALA A 175 6.69 13.14 4.41
C ALA A 175 7.49 14.00 3.41
N GLY A 176 6.86 14.47 2.32
CA GLY A 176 7.53 15.25 1.28
C GLY A 176 8.25 14.37 0.25
N ALA A 177 7.61 13.27 -0.16
CA ALA A 177 8.08 12.43 -1.25
C ALA A 177 8.09 13.16 -2.60
N THR A 178 8.91 12.70 -3.54
CA THR A 178 8.95 13.26 -4.90
C THR A 178 7.93 12.55 -5.79
N THR A 179 7.00 13.31 -6.35
CA THR A 179 6.02 12.82 -7.33
C THR A 179 6.71 12.32 -8.61
N MET A 180 6.25 11.18 -9.14
CA MET A 180 6.85 10.50 -10.29
C MET A 180 5.91 10.42 -11.49
N ASP A 181 6.48 10.24 -12.68
CA ASP A 181 5.77 10.18 -13.97
C ASP A 181 5.33 8.75 -14.36
N ARG A 182 4.76 8.00 -13.41
CA ARG A 182 4.43 6.55 -13.53
C ARG A 182 5.67 5.68 -13.75
#